data_AF-G0RKD0-F1
#
_entry.id   AF-G0RKD0-F1
#
_cell.length_a   1.000
_cell.length_b   1.000
_cell.length_c   1.000
_cell.angle_alpha   90.00
_cell.angle_beta   90.00
_cell.angle_gamma   90.00
#
_symmetry.space_group_name_H-M   'P 1'
#
loop_
_entity.id
_entity.type
_entity.pdbx_description
1 polymer ?
#
loop_
_entity_poly.entity_id
_entity_poly.type
_entity_poly.pdbx_seq_one_letter_code
_entity_poly.pdbx_strand_id
1 'polypeptide(L)'
;TMPSLIERLPQELQRLVFSHLDYQTLIHLSTMNRYFHQTIDPRAMADPADKAQFVMRAAKDFPQHRPSEKGHDYKPGNFECYVCFRVRSPEHFDMLQPLSVYVDVHGHIVRDREPDPRSDRLVMLRRFCISCGVDTGIHAPFDCLTTRTGRDLWVCRCRKVWSKPGCLRCPDCQGDCPLRPRRK
;
A
#
# COMPACT_ATOMS: atom_id res chain seq x y z
N THR A 1 11.22 -15.94 -29.49
CA THR A 1 9.75 -16.15 -29.52
C THR A 1 9.16 -15.23 -30.55
N MET A 2 8.15 -15.66 -31.31
CA MET A 2 7.42 -14.75 -32.21
C MET A 2 6.48 -13.85 -31.39
N PRO A 3 6.31 -12.57 -31.75
CA PRO A 3 5.36 -11.69 -31.07
C PRO A 3 3.93 -12.16 -31.31
N SER A 4 3.11 -12.11 -30.25
CA SER A 4 1.67 -12.41 -30.30
C SER A 4 0.93 -11.48 -31.26
N LEU A 5 -0.33 -11.81 -31.59
CA LEU A 5 -1.15 -10.93 -32.44
C LEU A 5 -1.41 -9.57 -31.78
N ILE A 6 -1.53 -9.54 -30.44
CA ILE A 6 -1.71 -8.30 -29.67
C ILE A 6 -0.46 -7.41 -29.76
N GLU A 7 0.73 -7.99 -29.63
CA GLU A 7 2.02 -7.27 -29.77
C GLU A 7 2.21 -6.60 -31.15
N ARG A 8 1.49 -7.06 -32.18
CA ARG A 8 1.55 -6.49 -33.55
C ARG A 8 0.56 -5.36 -33.78
N LEU A 9 -0.37 -5.11 -32.85
CA LEU A 9 -1.30 -4.00 -32.95
C LEU A 9 -0.59 -2.66 -32.65
N PRO A 10 -1.00 -1.54 -33.28
CA PRO A 10 -0.66 -0.19 -32.83
C PRO A 10 -0.90 0.00 -31.33
N GLN A 11 -0.05 0.80 -30.67
CA GLN A 11 -0.04 0.93 -29.21
C GLN A 11 -1.38 1.48 -28.66
N GLU A 12 -2.06 2.30 -29.45
CA GLU A 12 -3.38 2.86 -29.17
C GLU A 12 -4.45 1.76 -29.09
N LEU A 13 -4.43 0.81 -30.04
CA LEU A 13 -5.35 -0.34 -30.05
C LEU A 13 -5.04 -1.32 -28.93
N GLN A 14 -3.76 -1.53 -28.60
CA GLN A 14 -3.38 -2.32 -27.43
C GLN A 14 -3.90 -1.70 -26.13
N ARG A 15 -3.71 -0.38 -25.93
CA ARG A 15 -4.25 0.36 -24.76
C ARG A 15 -5.76 0.27 -24.70
N LEU A 16 -6.46 0.40 -25.83
CA LEU A 16 -7.92 0.26 -25.89
C LEU A 16 -8.35 -1.15 -25.45
N VAL A 17 -7.74 -2.21 -25.99
CA VAL A 17 -8.00 -3.60 -25.58
C VAL A 17 -7.75 -3.77 -24.08
N PHE A 18 -6.62 -3.31 -23.55
CA PHE A 18 -6.29 -3.42 -22.13
C PHE A 18 -7.25 -2.62 -21.22
N SER A 19 -7.82 -1.51 -21.70
CA SER A 19 -8.79 -0.70 -20.94
C SER A 19 -10.14 -1.40 -20.69
N HIS A 20 -10.43 -2.48 -21.43
CA HIS A 20 -11.62 -3.31 -21.25
C HIS A 20 -11.39 -4.55 -20.37
N LEU A 21 -10.18 -4.74 -19.83
CA LEU A 21 -9.82 -5.90 -19.02
C LEU A 21 -9.91 -5.59 -17.52
N ASP A 22 -10.39 -6.58 -16.75
CA ASP A 22 -10.37 -6.50 -15.30
C ASP A 22 -8.94 -6.59 -14.73
N TYR A 23 -8.78 -6.16 -13.48
CA TYR A 23 -7.51 -6.13 -12.77
C TYR A 23 -6.88 -7.53 -12.65
N GLN A 24 -7.69 -8.57 -12.50
CA GLN A 24 -7.21 -9.95 -12.42
C GLN A 24 -6.59 -10.41 -13.76
N THR A 25 -7.23 -10.08 -14.87
CA THR A 25 -6.79 -10.39 -16.23
C THR A 25 -5.56 -9.57 -16.60
N LEU A 26 -5.52 -8.28 -16.25
CA LEU A 26 -4.33 -7.44 -16.43
C LEU A 26 -3.14 -7.96 -15.62
N ILE A 27 -3.35 -8.38 -14.36
CA ILE A 27 -2.32 -9.07 -13.56
C ILE A 27 -1.85 -10.33 -14.29
N HIS A 28 -2.76 -11.20 -14.75
CA HIS A 28 -2.40 -12.43 -15.43
C HIS A 28 -1.55 -12.16 -16.69
N LEU A 29 -2.03 -11.29 -17.59
CA LEU A 29 -1.32 -10.90 -18.81
C LEU A 29 0.09 -10.35 -18.52
N SER A 30 0.24 -9.50 -17.49
CA SER A 30 1.54 -8.93 -17.09
C SER A 30 2.58 -9.97 -16.63
N THR A 31 2.17 -11.23 -16.42
CA THR A 31 3.04 -12.36 -16.08
C THR A 31 3.35 -13.30 -17.25
N MET A 32 2.65 -13.19 -18.39
CA MET A 32 2.75 -14.18 -19.47
C MET A 32 4.02 -14.05 -20.32
N ASN A 33 4.50 -12.84 -20.57
CA ASN A 33 5.72 -12.62 -21.34
C ASN A 33 6.42 -11.30 -20.98
N ARG A 34 7.66 -11.10 -21.46
CA ARG A 34 8.47 -9.91 -21.18
C ARG A 34 7.84 -8.61 -21.69
N TYR A 35 7.16 -8.65 -22.83
CA TYR A 35 6.52 -7.47 -23.41
C TYR A 35 5.37 -6.98 -22.53
N PHE A 36 4.41 -7.85 -22.21
CA PHE A 36 3.29 -7.51 -21.33
C PHE A 36 3.75 -7.13 -19.92
N HIS A 37 4.83 -7.76 -19.41
CA HIS A 37 5.44 -7.35 -18.14
C HIS A 37 5.99 -5.91 -18.14
N GLN A 38 6.39 -5.41 -19.31
CA GLN A 38 6.92 -4.04 -19.47
C GLN A 38 5.84 -3.02 -19.87
N THR A 39 4.76 -3.45 -20.52
CA THR A 39 3.73 -2.55 -21.08
C THR A 39 2.45 -2.46 -20.25
N ILE A 40 2.13 -3.46 -19.43
CA ILE A 40 0.92 -3.50 -18.59
C ILE A 40 1.30 -3.18 -17.14
N ASP A 41 0.86 -2.04 -16.60
CA ASP A 41 0.73 -1.83 -15.14
C ASP A 41 -0.74 -1.97 -14.75
N PRO A 42 -1.16 -3.13 -14.19
CA PRO A 42 -2.55 -3.37 -13.79
C PRO A 42 -3.08 -2.32 -12.81
N ARG A 43 -2.22 -1.72 -11.97
CA ARG A 43 -2.67 -0.74 -10.96
C ARG A 43 -3.01 0.60 -11.58
N ALA A 44 -2.30 1.00 -12.63
CA ALA A 44 -2.54 2.22 -13.38
C ALA A 44 -3.69 2.05 -14.38
N MET A 45 -3.86 0.85 -14.95
CA MET A 45 -4.84 0.59 -16.02
C MET A 45 -6.24 0.22 -15.52
N ALA A 46 -6.37 -0.60 -14.47
CA ALA A 46 -7.67 -1.11 -14.04
C ALA A 46 -8.51 -0.08 -13.26
N ASP A 47 -9.83 -0.26 -13.28
CA ASP A 47 -10.79 0.58 -12.55
C ASP A 47 -10.59 0.51 -11.01
N PRO A 48 -10.71 1.63 -10.26
CA PRO A 48 -10.57 1.64 -8.80
C PRO A 48 -11.55 0.73 -8.02
N ALA A 49 -12.80 0.59 -8.47
CA ALA A 49 -13.78 -0.27 -7.80
C ALA A 49 -13.50 -1.75 -8.08
N ASP A 50 -13.13 -2.11 -9.31
CA ASP A 50 -12.69 -3.47 -9.64
C ASP A 50 -11.42 -3.88 -8.86
N LYS A 51 -10.39 -3.01 -8.82
CA LYS A 51 -9.20 -3.22 -7.99
C LYS A 51 -9.55 -3.45 -6.50
N ALA A 52 -10.54 -2.72 -5.97
CA ALA A 52 -11.02 -2.89 -4.61
C ALA A 52 -11.78 -4.22 -4.41
N GLN A 53 -12.64 -4.61 -5.35
CA GLN A 53 -13.36 -5.89 -5.31
C GLN A 53 -12.39 -7.08 -5.39
N PHE A 54 -11.38 -7.02 -6.28
CA PHE A 54 -10.37 -8.05 -6.40
C PHE A 54 -9.55 -8.20 -5.11
N VAL A 55 -9.05 -7.12 -4.51
CA VAL A 55 -8.23 -7.24 -3.29
C VAL A 55 -9.04 -7.75 -2.08
N MET A 56 -10.33 -7.38 -1.99
CA MET A 56 -11.26 -7.95 -1.01
C MET A 56 -11.47 -9.46 -1.22
N ARG A 57 -11.73 -9.88 -2.46
CA ARG A 57 -11.91 -11.29 -2.84
C ARG A 57 -10.65 -12.10 -2.56
N ALA A 58 -9.48 -11.58 -2.94
CA ALA A 58 -8.20 -12.22 -2.71
C ALA A 58 -7.94 -12.44 -1.21
N ALA A 59 -8.11 -11.40 -0.37
CA ALA A 59 -7.88 -11.51 1.07
C ALA A 59 -8.81 -12.53 1.76
N LYS A 60 -10.06 -12.65 1.30
CA LYS A 60 -11.07 -13.56 1.86
C LYS A 60 -10.93 -14.99 1.35
N ASP A 61 -10.88 -15.15 0.04
CA ASP A 61 -11.14 -16.44 -0.61
C ASP A 61 -9.85 -17.23 -0.89
N PHE A 62 -8.69 -16.56 -1.07
CA PHE A 62 -7.45 -17.24 -1.44
C PHE A 62 -6.82 -17.94 -0.21
N PRO A 63 -6.56 -19.27 -0.25
CA PRO A 63 -6.11 -20.03 0.92
C PRO A 63 -4.85 -19.49 1.59
N GLN A 64 -3.88 -18.99 0.83
CA GLN A 64 -2.61 -18.44 1.33
C GLN A 64 -2.74 -17.11 2.08
N HIS A 65 -3.94 -16.56 2.21
CA HIS A 65 -4.21 -15.33 2.96
C HIS A 65 -5.07 -15.55 4.21
N ARG A 66 -5.64 -16.76 4.36
CA ARG A 66 -6.49 -17.10 5.50
C ARG A 66 -5.68 -17.18 6.80
N PRO A 67 -6.28 -16.81 7.95
CA PRO A 67 -5.66 -17.07 9.24
C PRO A 67 -5.58 -18.57 9.53
N SER A 68 -4.63 -18.95 10.39
CA SER A 68 -4.46 -20.28 10.96
C SER A 68 -4.26 -20.14 12.46
N GLU A 69 -5.09 -20.83 13.24
CA GLU A 69 -5.00 -20.89 14.70
C GLU A 69 -4.43 -22.24 15.19
N LYS A 70 -3.92 -23.08 14.27
CA LYS A 70 -3.51 -24.45 14.56
C LYS A 70 -2.08 -24.51 15.14
N GLY A 71 -1.99 -24.65 16.46
CA GLY A 71 -0.76 -25.05 17.16
C GLY A 71 0.43 -24.11 16.86
N HIS A 72 1.56 -24.68 16.45
CA HIS A 72 2.78 -23.92 16.12
C HIS A 72 2.64 -23.07 14.83
N ASP A 73 1.59 -23.28 14.02
CA ASP A 73 1.31 -22.56 12.78
C ASP A 73 0.33 -21.38 12.99
N TYR A 74 0.44 -20.67 14.13
CA TYR A 74 -0.34 -19.45 14.36
C TYR A 74 0.04 -18.37 13.33
N LYS A 75 -0.91 -18.03 12.46
CA LYS A 75 -0.78 -17.02 11.41
C LYS A 75 -2.04 -16.16 11.43
N PRO A 76 -1.98 -14.85 11.76
CA PRO A 76 -3.18 -14.02 11.92
C PRO A 76 -3.84 -13.59 10.59
N GLY A 77 -3.53 -14.29 9.48
CA GLY A 77 -3.97 -13.97 8.13
C GLY A 77 -3.15 -12.84 7.48
N ASN A 78 -3.31 -12.69 6.18
CA ASN A 78 -2.82 -11.52 5.45
C ASN A 78 -3.92 -10.47 5.33
N PHE A 79 -3.55 -9.22 5.07
CA PHE A 79 -4.49 -8.12 4.97
C PHE A 79 -4.39 -7.37 3.65
N GLU A 80 -5.52 -6.81 3.23
CA GLU A 80 -5.69 -5.98 2.05
C GLU A 80 -5.20 -4.54 2.26
N CYS A 81 -4.43 -4.01 1.30
CA CYS A 81 -4.13 -2.58 1.21
C CYS A 81 -4.94 -1.96 0.08
N TYR A 82 -5.80 -0.99 0.39
CA TYR A 82 -6.66 -0.31 -0.58
C TYR A 82 -5.96 0.84 -1.34
N VAL A 83 -4.71 1.17 -1.00
CA VAL A 83 -3.92 2.19 -1.73
C VAL A 83 -3.12 1.56 -2.87
N CYS A 84 -2.45 0.42 -2.65
CA CYS A 84 -1.73 -0.30 -3.70
C CYS A 84 -2.44 -1.54 -4.26
N PHE A 85 -3.65 -1.83 -3.78
CA PHE A 85 -4.50 -2.95 -4.21
C PHE A 85 -3.77 -4.30 -4.20
N ARG A 86 -3.11 -4.60 -3.07
CA ARG A 86 -2.37 -5.84 -2.82
C ARG A 86 -2.70 -6.40 -1.44
N VAL A 87 -2.74 -7.72 -1.33
CA VAL A 87 -2.78 -8.43 -0.05
C VAL A 87 -1.35 -8.65 0.44
N ARG A 88 -1.06 -8.31 1.69
CA ARG A 88 0.28 -8.35 2.30
C ARG A 88 0.25 -9.00 3.69
N SER A 89 1.40 -9.52 4.12
CA SER A 89 1.58 -10.09 5.45
C SER A 89 1.49 -9.03 6.57
N PRO A 90 1.15 -9.43 7.82
CA PRO A 90 0.93 -8.53 8.94
C PRO A 90 2.04 -7.53 9.25
N GLU A 91 3.32 -7.86 9.00
CA GLU A 91 4.45 -6.94 9.24
C GLU A 91 4.45 -5.71 8.32
N HIS A 92 3.63 -5.70 7.26
CA HIS A 92 3.45 -4.54 6.38
C HIS A 92 2.37 -3.57 6.84
N PHE A 93 1.69 -3.84 7.96
CA PHE A 93 0.57 -3.02 8.45
C PHE A 93 0.84 -2.53 9.87
N ASP A 94 0.60 -1.24 10.09
CA ASP A 94 0.57 -0.66 11.43
C ASP A 94 -0.65 -1.18 12.20
N MET A 95 -0.48 -1.36 13.51
CA MET A 95 -1.52 -1.76 14.44
C MET A 95 -2.52 -0.61 14.68
N LEU A 96 -2.03 0.64 14.71
CA LEU A 96 -2.80 1.84 15.04
C LEU A 96 -3.03 2.76 13.83
N GLN A 97 -3.58 2.20 12.74
CA GLN A 97 -3.90 2.97 11.54
C GLN A 97 -4.99 4.04 11.81
N PRO A 98 -4.80 5.30 11.37
CA PRO A 98 -5.85 6.31 11.39
C PRO A 98 -7.07 5.90 10.56
N LEU A 99 -8.27 6.11 11.11
CA LEU A 99 -9.54 5.79 10.46
C LEU A 99 -10.00 6.89 9.47
N SER A 100 -9.45 8.09 9.58
CA SER A 100 -9.73 9.21 8.69
C SER A 100 -8.59 10.22 8.68
N VAL A 101 -8.56 11.07 7.66
CA VAL A 101 -7.65 12.23 7.51
C VAL A 101 -8.40 13.40 6.89
N TYR A 102 -7.92 14.62 7.13
CA TYR A 102 -8.34 15.79 6.35
C TYR A 102 -7.45 15.92 5.12
N VAL A 103 -8.04 16.28 3.98
CA VAL A 103 -7.32 16.63 2.75
C VAL A 103 -7.71 18.01 2.26
N ASP A 104 -6.75 18.76 1.71
CA ASP A 104 -6.97 20.06 1.08
C ASP A 104 -7.64 19.94 -0.30
N VAL A 105 -7.90 21.08 -0.95
CA VAL A 105 -8.49 21.16 -2.30
C VAL A 105 -7.63 20.54 -3.41
N HIS A 106 -6.35 20.27 -3.14
CA HIS A 106 -5.41 19.62 -4.05
C HIS A 106 -5.25 18.12 -3.74
N GLY A 107 -5.87 17.62 -2.66
CA GLY A 107 -5.78 16.24 -2.20
C GLY A 107 -4.57 15.94 -1.29
N HIS A 108 -3.82 16.94 -0.85
CA HIS A 108 -2.75 16.76 0.13
C HIS A 108 -3.32 16.60 1.54
N ILE A 109 -2.66 15.80 2.37
CA ILE A 109 -3.10 15.53 3.74
C ILE A 109 -2.75 16.72 4.64
N VAL A 110 -3.74 17.23 5.36
CA VAL A 110 -3.59 18.33 6.31
C VAL A 110 -3.16 17.77 7.67
N ARG A 111 -1.92 18.07 8.11
CA ARG A 111 -1.37 17.71 9.43
C ARG A 111 -0.72 18.88 10.18
N ASP A 112 -0.08 19.81 9.47
CA ASP A 112 0.73 20.89 10.07
C ASP A 112 -0.05 22.15 10.44
N ARG A 113 -1.38 22.14 10.26
CA ARG A 113 -2.32 23.19 10.65
C ARG A 113 -3.66 22.58 11.07
N GLU A 114 -4.50 23.36 11.74
CA GLU A 114 -5.90 22.99 11.92
C GLU A 114 -6.62 22.91 10.54
N PRO A 115 -7.53 21.94 10.34
CA PRO A 115 -8.34 21.86 9.12
C PRO A 115 -9.26 23.08 8.98
N ASP A 116 -9.35 23.64 7.79
CA ASP A 116 -10.32 24.69 7.45
C ASP A 116 -11.63 24.02 7.03
N PRO A 117 -12.75 24.18 7.77
CA PRO A 117 -14.04 23.55 7.45
C PRO A 117 -14.64 23.98 6.10
N ARG A 118 -14.11 25.04 5.46
CA ARG A 118 -14.59 25.56 4.17
C ARG A 118 -13.93 24.90 2.96
N SER A 119 -12.69 24.42 3.12
CA SER A 119 -11.87 23.88 2.02
C SER A 119 -11.46 22.43 2.22
N ASP A 120 -11.25 22.02 3.47
CA ASP A 120 -10.64 20.74 3.77
C ASP A 120 -11.71 19.68 4.03
N ARG A 121 -11.55 18.52 3.40
CA ARG A 121 -12.52 17.43 3.45
C ARG A 121 -12.03 16.31 4.34
N LEU A 122 -12.87 15.89 5.29
CA LEU A 122 -12.64 14.65 6.03
C LEU A 122 -12.85 13.44 5.10
N VAL A 123 -11.85 12.58 5.00
CA VAL A 123 -11.86 11.36 4.19
C VAL A 123 -11.70 10.15 5.11
N MET A 124 -12.67 9.23 5.07
CA MET A 124 -12.59 7.94 5.75
C MET A 124 -11.58 7.04 5.04
N LEU A 125 -10.61 6.51 5.79
CA LEU A 125 -9.58 5.62 5.28
C LEU A 125 -10.01 4.15 5.42
N ARG A 126 -9.77 3.38 4.36
CA ARG A 126 -9.68 1.92 4.47
C ARG A 126 -8.24 1.51 4.76
N ARG A 127 -8.04 0.25 5.17
CA ARG A 127 -6.72 -0.30 5.53
C ARG A 127 -5.66 -0.04 4.45
N PHE A 128 -4.46 0.35 4.87
CA PHE A 128 -3.32 0.59 4.01
C PHE A 128 -2.03 0.01 4.61
N CYS A 129 -1.10 -0.42 3.77
CA CYS A 129 0.21 -0.87 4.23
C CYS A 129 1.12 0.32 4.52
N ILE A 130 2.07 0.14 5.44
CA ILE A 130 2.95 1.20 5.97
C ILE A 130 3.66 1.97 4.84
N SER A 131 4.16 1.26 3.82
CA SER A 131 4.80 1.92 2.66
C SER A 131 3.85 2.91 1.99
N CYS A 132 2.61 2.52 1.70
CA CYS A 132 1.62 3.40 1.10
C CYS A 132 1.24 4.56 2.02
N GLY A 133 1.15 4.32 3.33
CA GLY A 133 0.92 5.39 4.31
C GLY A 133 2.04 6.42 4.31
N VAL A 134 3.29 5.99 4.15
CA VAL A 134 4.47 6.88 4.04
C VAL A 134 4.51 7.61 2.68
N ASP A 135 4.27 6.90 1.58
CA ASP A 135 4.29 7.45 0.22
C ASP A 135 3.23 8.55 0.07
N THR A 136 2.01 8.30 0.57
CA THR A 136 0.90 9.26 0.58
C THR A 136 0.98 10.33 1.66
N GLY A 137 1.89 10.19 2.65
CA GLY A 137 2.04 11.12 3.77
C GLY A 137 1.05 10.93 4.93
N ILE A 138 0.23 9.87 4.92
CA ILE A 138 -0.62 9.48 6.07
C ILE A 138 0.27 9.20 7.29
N HIS A 139 1.41 8.51 7.09
CA HIS A 139 2.50 8.41 8.06
C HIS A 139 3.53 9.51 7.77
N ALA A 140 3.76 10.38 8.74
CA ALA A 140 4.70 11.50 8.67
C ALA A 140 6.10 11.09 9.15
N PRO A 141 7.14 11.88 8.79
CA PRO A 141 8.43 11.81 9.47
C PRO A 141 8.29 11.80 10.99
N PHE A 142 9.13 10.99 11.65
CA PHE A 142 9.18 10.77 13.10
C PHE A 142 7.96 10.05 13.71
N ASP A 143 6.94 9.66 12.93
CA ASP A 143 5.90 8.74 13.41
C ASP A 143 6.55 7.41 13.88
N CYS A 144 6.10 6.90 15.03
CA CYS A 144 6.58 5.64 15.64
C CYS A 144 5.49 4.58 15.57
N LEU A 145 5.62 3.67 14.62
CA LEU A 145 4.61 2.66 14.29
C LEU A 145 4.88 1.36 15.03
N THR A 146 3.86 0.52 15.21
CA THR A 146 4.02 -0.83 15.75
C THR A 146 3.29 -1.78 14.81
N THR A 147 4.00 -2.69 14.15
CA THR A 147 3.37 -3.59 13.18
C THR A 147 2.31 -4.48 13.83
N ARG A 148 1.42 -5.08 13.03
CA ARG A 148 0.51 -6.14 13.51
C ARG A 148 1.22 -7.42 13.98
N THR A 149 2.55 -7.51 13.80
CA THR A 149 3.43 -8.54 14.41
C THR A 149 4.14 -8.08 15.69
N GLY A 150 3.84 -6.87 16.19
CA GLY A 150 4.46 -6.31 17.40
C GLY A 150 5.87 -5.75 17.22
N ARG A 151 6.34 -5.55 15.97
CA ARG A 151 7.65 -4.92 15.70
C ARG A 151 7.52 -3.41 15.73
N ASP A 152 8.32 -2.74 16.56
CA ASP A 152 8.39 -1.28 16.57
C ASP A 152 9.21 -0.75 15.40
N LEU A 153 8.65 0.23 14.69
CA LEU A 153 9.26 0.91 13.55
C LEU A 153 9.27 2.44 13.78
N TRP A 154 10.00 3.17 12.93
CA TRP A 154 9.87 4.62 12.80
C TRP A 154 10.12 5.10 11.36
N VAL A 155 9.60 6.28 11.04
CA VAL A 155 9.76 6.94 9.74
C VAL A 155 10.85 8.02 9.84
N CYS A 156 11.91 7.97 9.01
CA CYS A 156 12.93 9.04 9.00
C CYS A 156 12.39 10.33 8.37
N ARG A 157 13.15 11.42 8.54
CA ARG A 157 12.96 12.65 7.76
C ARG A 157 12.96 12.40 6.24
N CYS A 158 13.77 11.46 5.73
CA CYS A 158 13.75 11.04 4.32
C CYS A 158 12.63 10.04 3.96
N ARG A 159 11.62 9.85 4.83
CA ARG A 159 10.53 8.88 4.67
C ARG A 159 10.92 7.39 4.64
N LYS A 160 12.20 7.01 4.69
CA LYS A 160 12.57 5.59 4.89
C LYS A 160 12.08 5.07 6.25
N VAL A 161 11.58 3.83 6.27
CA VAL A 161 11.05 3.16 7.47
C VAL A 161 12.11 2.23 8.05
N TRP A 162 12.34 2.32 9.35
CA TRP A 162 13.42 1.62 10.05
C TRP A 162 12.92 0.85 11.27
N SER A 163 13.55 -0.29 11.55
CA SER A 163 13.24 -1.16 12.68
C SER A 163 13.91 -0.70 13.97
N LYS A 164 13.18 -0.72 15.09
CA LYS A 164 13.74 -0.55 16.44
C LYS A 164 13.97 -1.92 17.10
N PRO A 165 15.05 -2.10 17.89
CA PRO A 165 16.13 -1.15 18.14
C PRO A 165 17.23 -1.13 17.04
N GLY A 166 17.09 -1.94 15.98
CA GLY A 166 18.19 -2.22 15.03
C GLY A 166 18.72 -1.03 14.22
N CYS A 167 17.94 0.03 14.03
CA CYS A 167 18.38 1.27 13.41
C CYS A 167 17.77 2.47 14.13
N LEU A 168 18.56 3.18 14.95
CA LEU A 168 18.14 4.39 15.66
C LEU A 168 18.67 5.68 15.03
N ARG A 169 19.54 5.61 14.03
CA ARG A 169 20.03 6.73 13.23
C ARG A 169 20.09 6.29 11.79
N CYS A 170 19.46 7.04 10.89
CA CYS A 170 19.31 6.58 9.51
C CYS A 170 20.63 6.72 8.72
N PRO A 171 21.08 5.69 7.98
CA PRO A 171 22.30 5.75 7.20
C PRO A 171 22.27 6.84 6.12
N ASP A 172 21.14 7.01 5.42
CA ASP A 172 20.99 8.01 4.34
C ASP A 172 20.67 9.41 4.86
N CYS A 173 19.78 9.47 5.86
CA CYS A 173 19.12 10.69 6.31
C CYS A 173 19.83 11.35 7.49
N GLN A 174 20.74 10.62 8.16
CA GLN A 174 21.48 10.97 9.38
C GLN A 174 20.62 11.50 10.55
N GLY A 175 19.30 11.63 10.36
CA GLY A 175 18.34 11.93 11.39
C GLY A 175 18.19 10.76 12.36
N ASP A 176 17.99 11.12 13.61
CA ASP A 176 17.82 10.20 14.71
C ASP A 176 16.35 9.78 14.88
N CYS A 177 16.18 8.56 15.38
CA CYS A 177 14.93 8.02 15.83
C CYS A 177 14.43 8.86 17.02
N PRO A 178 13.17 9.34 17.00
CA PRO A 178 12.64 10.11 18.11
C PRO A 178 12.59 9.22 19.36
N LEU A 179 13.15 9.74 20.44
CA LEU A 179 13.02 9.16 21.77
C LEU A 179 11.55 9.27 22.18
N ARG A 180 10.83 8.15 22.30
CA ARG A 180 9.53 8.16 23.01
C ARG A 180 9.84 8.63 24.45
N PRO A 181 9.24 9.72 24.96
CA PRO A 181 9.38 10.07 26.36
C PRO A 181 8.94 8.87 27.20
N ARG A 182 9.71 8.53 28.24
CA ARG A 182 9.23 7.57 29.24
C ARG A 182 7.92 8.13 29.82
N ARG A 183 6.82 7.39 29.68
CA ARG A 183 5.63 7.66 30.49
C ARG A 183 6.07 7.57 31.95
N LYS A 184 5.88 8.67 32.69
CA LYS A 184 5.88 8.67 34.15
C LYS A 184 4.58 8.04 34.63
#